data_AF-A0A354FI29-F1
#
_entry.id   AF-A0A354FI29-F1
#
_cell.length_a   1.000
_cell.length_b   1.000
_cell.length_c   1.000
_cell.angle_alpha   90.00
_cell.angle_beta   90.00
_cell.angle_gamma   90.00
#
_symmetry.space_group_name_H-M   'P 1'
#
loop_
_entity.id
_entity.type
_entity.pdbx_description
1 polymer ?
#
loop_
_entity_poly.entity_id
_entity_poly.type
_entity_poly.pdbx_seq_one_letter_code
_entity_poly.pdbx_strand_id
1 'polypeptide(L)'
;ELACQRATDDEIAEIRKLTVQMREAYDRQKRLPYYKLNQAIHRAIVQFSKNDELIRTHERLNSRLYRIRYLSNRRTDRWHTAVEEHDGILQALAARNGTKLNQLLREHLGHTWTKVRDHYEP
;
A
#
# COMPACT_ATOMS: atom_id res chain seq x y z
N GLU A 1 -9.96 -5.79 6.99
CA GLU A 1 -11.06 -6.66 7.45
C GLU A 1 -12.06 -6.98 6.35
N LEU A 2 -12.91 -6.04 5.89
CA LEU A 2 -13.90 -6.32 4.82
C LEU A 2 -13.28 -6.90 3.53
N ALA A 3 -12.11 -6.42 3.12
CA ALA A 3 -11.40 -6.94 1.95
C ALA A 3 -11.10 -8.46 2.08
N CYS A 4 -10.65 -8.93 3.26
CA CYS A 4 -10.41 -10.36 3.48
C CYS A 4 -11.68 -11.21 3.34
N GLN A 5 -12.82 -10.66 3.75
CA GLN A 5 -14.11 -11.35 3.69
C GLN A 5 -14.68 -11.37 2.27
N ARG A 6 -14.44 -10.32 1.49
CA ARG A 6 -15.17 -10.05 0.24
C ARG A 6 -14.36 -10.20 -1.04
N ALA A 7 -13.02 -10.16 -0.95
CA ALA A 7 -12.15 -10.37 -2.09
C ALA A 7 -12.35 -11.77 -2.68
N THR A 8 -12.45 -11.84 -3.99
CA THR A 8 -12.37 -13.08 -4.78
C THR A 8 -10.92 -13.53 -4.91
N ASP A 9 -10.71 -14.78 -5.30
CA ASP A 9 -9.36 -15.32 -5.45
C ASP A 9 -8.63 -14.65 -6.64
N ASP A 10 -9.36 -14.26 -7.70
CA ASP A 10 -8.82 -13.48 -8.83
C ASP A 10 -8.37 -12.09 -8.40
N GLU A 11 -9.16 -11.41 -7.56
CA GLU A 11 -8.78 -10.12 -6.98
C GLU A 11 -7.50 -10.23 -6.12
N ILE A 12 -7.37 -11.31 -5.35
CA ILE A 12 -6.15 -11.59 -4.57
C ILE A 12 -4.96 -11.90 -5.49
N ALA A 13 -5.18 -12.62 -6.60
CA ALA A 13 -4.16 -12.88 -7.61
C ALA A 13 -3.65 -11.58 -8.26
N GLU A 14 -4.52 -10.59 -8.48
CA GLU A 14 -4.09 -9.28 -8.98
C GLU A 14 -3.20 -8.54 -7.97
N ILE A 15 -3.49 -8.60 -6.67
CA ILE A 15 -2.58 -8.03 -5.64
C ILE A 15 -1.23 -8.73 -5.69
N ARG A 16 -1.20 -10.05 -5.85
CA ARG A 16 0.05 -10.80 -5.99
C ARG A 16 0.88 -10.29 -7.17
N LYS A 17 0.25 -10.10 -8.33
CA LYS A 17 0.91 -9.56 -9.52
C LYS A 17 1.44 -8.15 -9.28
N LEU A 18 0.65 -7.26 -8.68
CA LEU A 18 1.07 -5.91 -8.35
C LEU A 18 2.25 -5.89 -7.37
N THR A 19 2.25 -6.77 -6.36
CA THR A 19 3.36 -6.90 -5.40
C THR A 19 4.65 -7.36 -6.09
N VAL A 20 4.57 -8.34 -7.00
CA VAL A 20 5.73 -8.77 -7.82
C VAL A 20 6.26 -7.61 -8.66
N GLN A 21 5.39 -6.92 -9.40
CA GLN A 21 5.80 -5.76 -10.20
C GLN A 21 6.44 -4.66 -9.35
N MET A 22 5.93 -4.44 -8.13
CA MET A 22 6.48 -3.46 -7.20
C MET A 22 7.90 -3.85 -6.77
N ARG A 23 8.13 -5.12 -6.47
CA ARG A 23 9.46 -5.68 -6.18
C ARG A 23 10.41 -5.53 -7.36
N GLU A 24 9.99 -5.86 -8.57
CA GLU A 24 10.85 -5.68 -9.74
C GLU A 24 11.16 -4.20 -10.04
N ALA A 25 10.22 -3.28 -9.77
CA ALA A 25 10.47 -1.85 -9.86
C ALA A 25 11.46 -1.39 -8.78
N TYR A 26 11.40 -2.01 -7.61
CA TYR A 26 12.38 -1.83 -6.54
C TYR A 26 13.78 -2.29 -6.96
N ASP A 27 13.92 -3.54 -7.40
CA ASP A 27 15.22 -4.11 -7.79
C ASP A 27 15.89 -3.30 -8.92
N ARG A 28 15.08 -2.75 -9.84
CA ARG A 28 15.54 -1.90 -10.95
C ARG A 28 15.71 -0.42 -10.58
N GLN A 29 15.56 -0.06 -9.31
CA GLN A 29 15.67 1.32 -8.80
C GLN A 29 14.73 2.33 -9.48
N LYS A 30 13.58 1.86 -9.96
CA LYS A 30 12.56 2.67 -10.64
C LYS A 30 11.57 3.23 -9.62
N ARG A 31 11.96 4.33 -8.96
CA ARG A 31 11.20 4.97 -7.86
C ARG A 31 9.76 5.36 -8.24
N LEU A 32 9.54 5.97 -9.41
CA LEU A 32 8.21 6.41 -9.82
C LEU A 32 7.27 5.21 -10.11
N PRO A 33 7.66 4.20 -10.91
CA PRO A 33 6.90 2.96 -11.04
C PRO A 33 6.60 2.28 -9.70
N TYR A 34 7.62 2.12 -8.84
CA TYR A 34 7.47 1.58 -7.49
C TYR A 34 6.36 2.32 -6.71
N TYR A 35 6.41 3.65 -6.68
CA TYR A 35 5.42 4.45 -5.96
C TYR A 35 4.01 4.29 -6.52
N LYS A 36 3.85 4.24 -7.84
CA LYS A 36 2.55 4.01 -8.48
C LYS A 36 1.98 2.64 -8.11
N LEU A 37 2.81 1.60 -8.12
CA LEU A 37 2.42 0.23 -7.77
C LEU A 37 2.04 0.11 -6.29
N ASN A 38 2.83 0.71 -5.39
CA ASN A 38 2.49 0.83 -3.97
C ASN A 38 1.09 1.43 -3.78
N GLN A 39 0.78 2.56 -4.44
CA GLN A 39 -0.55 3.18 -4.35
C GLN A 39 -1.66 2.32 -4.98
N ALA A 40 -1.36 1.61 -6.08
CA ALA A 40 -2.32 0.73 -6.73
C ALA A 40 -2.72 -0.45 -5.82
N ILE A 41 -1.76 -1.06 -5.12
CA ILE A 41 -2.02 -2.13 -4.15
C ILE A 41 -2.99 -1.66 -3.07
N HIS A 42 -2.73 -0.50 -2.46
CA HIS A 42 -3.62 0.07 -1.42
C HIS A 42 -5.02 0.37 -1.96
N ARG A 43 -5.12 0.94 -3.17
CA ARG A 43 -6.42 1.22 -3.80
C ARG A 43 -7.20 -0.07 -4.05
N ALA A 44 -6.54 -1.11 -4.57
CA ALA A 44 -7.17 -2.40 -4.86
C ALA A 44 -7.68 -3.07 -3.57
N ILE A 45 -6.90 -3.08 -2.49
CA ILE A 45 -7.35 -3.61 -1.18
C ILE A 45 -8.61 -2.90 -0.70
N VAL A 46 -8.68 -1.56 -0.84
CA VAL A 46 -9.87 -0.80 -0.48
C VAL A 46 -11.05 -1.13 -1.39
N GLN A 47 -10.84 -1.29 -2.70
CA GLN A 47 -11.89 -1.70 -3.64
C GLN A 47 -12.47 -3.08 -3.28
N PHE A 48 -11.63 -4.01 -2.84
CA PHE A 48 -12.09 -5.35 -2.44
C PHE A 48 -12.93 -5.37 -1.18
N SER A 49 -12.95 -4.27 -0.42
CA SER A 49 -13.94 -4.11 0.66
C SER A 49 -15.38 -4.07 0.15
N LYS A 50 -15.61 -3.79 -1.14
CA LYS A 50 -16.92 -3.63 -1.77
C LYS A 50 -17.82 -2.70 -0.95
N ASN A 51 -17.22 -1.63 -0.44
CA ASN A 51 -17.87 -0.60 0.36
C ASN A 51 -17.64 0.75 -0.33
N ASP A 52 -18.63 1.19 -1.08
CA ASP A 52 -18.51 2.38 -1.94
C ASP A 52 -18.18 3.65 -1.16
N GLU A 53 -18.69 3.78 0.07
CA GLU A 53 -18.38 4.95 0.90
C GLU A 53 -16.92 4.96 1.35
N LEU A 54 -16.41 3.79 1.75
CA LEU A 54 -14.99 3.63 2.09
C LEU A 54 -14.09 3.93 0.87
N ILE A 55 -14.46 3.42 -0.30
CA ILE A 55 -13.72 3.64 -1.56
C ILE A 55 -13.66 5.15 -1.87
N ARG A 56 -14.81 5.83 -1.91
CA ARG A 56 -14.88 7.28 -2.19
C ARG A 56 -14.09 8.10 -1.16
N THR A 57 -14.24 7.80 0.12
CA THR A 57 -13.53 8.50 1.18
C THR A 57 -12.02 8.31 1.07
N HIS A 58 -11.57 7.08 0.80
CA HIS A 58 -10.16 6.79 0.60
C HIS A 58 -9.58 7.55 -0.61
N GLU A 59 -10.26 7.54 -1.75
CA GLU A 59 -9.82 8.26 -2.96
C GLU A 59 -9.68 9.78 -2.72
N ARG A 60 -10.69 10.37 -2.06
CA ARG A 60 -10.69 11.79 -1.71
C ARG A 60 -9.53 12.17 -0.79
N LEU A 61 -9.21 11.36 0.21
CA LEU A 61 -8.08 11.62 1.11
C LEU A 61 -6.74 11.39 0.40
N ASN A 62 -6.60 10.29 -0.35
CA ASN A 62 -5.33 9.91 -0.95
C ASN A 62 -4.89 10.90 -2.05
N SER A 63 -5.83 11.46 -2.83
CA SER A 63 -5.54 12.51 -3.82
C SER A 63 -4.84 13.74 -3.22
N ARG A 64 -5.22 14.14 -2.00
CA ARG A 64 -4.60 15.27 -1.28
C ARG A 64 -3.20 14.94 -0.79
N LEU A 65 -2.97 13.68 -0.42
CA LEU A 65 -1.71 13.20 0.13
C LEU A 65 -0.69 12.78 -0.94
N TYR A 66 -1.14 12.58 -2.19
CA TYR A 66 -0.34 12.00 -3.26
C TYR A 66 0.99 12.74 -3.49
N ARG A 67 0.94 14.08 -3.60
CA ARG A 67 2.15 14.90 -3.84
C ARG A 67 3.12 14.83 -2.66
N ILE A 68 2.60 14.91 -1.44
CA ILE A 68 3.40 14.88 -0.20
C ILE A 68 4.12 13.54 -0.08
N ARG A 69 3.38 12.43 -0.19
CA ARG A 69 3.93 11.07 -0.11
C ARG A 69 4.96 10.79 -1.21
N TYR A 70 4.75 11.31 -2.42
CA TYR A 70 5.72 11.19 -3.51
C TYR A 70 7.05 11.90 -3.18
N LEU A 71 7.00 13.13 -2.67
CA LEU A 71 8.19 13.91 -2.34
C LEU A 71 8.97 13.30 -1.16
N SER A 72 8.29 12.82 -0.12
CA SER A 72 8.93 12.14 1.02
C SER A 72 9.64 10.84 0.61
N ASN A 73 9.06 10.07 -0.32
CA ASN A 73 9.70 8.87 -0.86
C ASN A 73 10.91 9.16 -1.77
N ARG A 74 11.05 10.39 -2.31
CA ARG A 74 12.22 10.77 -3.12
C ARG A 74 13.46 11.08 -2.28
N ARG A 75 13.31 11.55 -1.05
CA ARG A 75 14.45 11.99 -0.20
C ARG A 75 15.01 10.90 0.72
N THR A 76 14.28 9.80 0.93
CA THR A 76 14.69 8.75 1.87
C THR A 76 15.10 7.49 1.13
N ASP A 77 16.17 6.83 1.57
CA ASP A 77 16.56 5.49 1.10
C ASP A 77 15.78 4.36 1.80
N ARG A 78 14.79 4.74 2.64
CA ARG A 78 13.92 3.85 3.43
C ARG A 78 12.78 3.20 2.64
N TRP A 79 12.93 3.03 1.33
CA TRP A 79 11.92 2.38 0.47
C TRP A 79 12.09 0.84 0.43
N HIS A 80 13.23 0.32 0.90
CA HIS A 80 13.47 -1.12 1.06
C HIS A 80 12.46 -1.80 2.02
N THR A 81 12.24 -1.21 3.20
CA THR A 81 11.35 -1.78 4.24
C THR A 81 9.91 -1.96 3.77
N ALA A 82 9.45 -1.10 2.85
CA ALA A 82 8.07 -1.14 2.39
C ALA A 82 7.80 -2.34 1.45
N VAL A 83 8.80 -2.90 0.77
CA VAL A 83 8.61 -4.09 -0.07
C VAL A 83 8.26 -5.32 0.77
N GLU A 84 8.98 -5.53 1.88
CA GLU A 84 8.74 -6.66 2.79
C GLU A 84 7.37 -6.55 3.50
N GLU A 85 6.98 -5.34 3.89
CA GLU A 85 5.65 -5.07 4.47
C GLU A 85 4.52 -5.46 3.50
N HIS A 86 4.71 -5.20 2.20
CA HIS A 86 3.72 -5.54 1.17
C HIS A 86 3.56 -7.04 0.95
N ASP A 87 4.61 -7.84 1.13
CA ASP A 87 4.48 -9.31 1.13
C ASP A 87 3.66 -9.80 2.31
N GLY A 88 3.89 -9.25 3.51
CA GLY A 88 3.08 -9.55 4.69
C GLY A 88 1.61 -9.18 4.51
N ILE A 89 1.34 -8.02 3.90
CA ILE A 89 -0.03 -7.57 3.56
C ILE A 89 -0.71 -8.57 2.61
N LEU A 90 -0.01 -8.99 1.54
CA LEU A 90 -0.53 -9.99 0.60
C LEU A 90 -0.81 -11.33 1.30
N GLN A 91 0.11 -11.81 2.14
CA GLN A 91 -0.07 -13.05 2.88
C GLN A 91 -1.29 -13.00 3.80
N ALA A 92 -1.45 -11.90 4.56
CA ALA A 92 -2.60 -11.72 5.44
C ALA A 92 -3.93 -11.63 4.65
N LEU A 93 -3.92 -10.96 3.50
CA LEU A 93 -5.09 -10.90 2.61
C LEU A 93 -5.43 -12.28 2.04
N ALA A 94 -4.44 -13.02 1.54
CA ALA A 94 -4.61 -14.36 0.96
C ALA A 94 -5.09 -15.39 2.00
N ALA A 95 -4.61 -15.29 3.24
CA ALA A 95 -5.07 -16.09 4.37
C ALA A 95 -6.44 -15.63 4.91
N ARG A 96 -7.05 -14.59 4.31
CA ARG A 96 -8.30 -13.95 4.75
C ARG A 96 -8.28 -13.53 6.23
N ASN A 97 -7.09 -13.21 6.76
CA ASN A 97 -6.90 -12.80 8.14
C ASN A 97 -7.10 -11.28 8.27
N GLY A 98 -8.37 -10.89 8.48
CA GLY A 98 -8.78 -9.49 8.58
C GLY A 98 -8.03 -8.70 9.67
N THR A 99 -7.85 -9.31 10.85
CA THR A 99 -7.17 -8.69 12.00
C THR A 99 -5.70 -8.44 11.70
N LYS A 100 -4.99 -9.45 11.17
CA LYS A 100 -3.57 -9.29 10.82
C LYS A 100 -3.37 -8.28 9.70
N LEU A 101 -4.25 -8.29 8.69
CA LEU A 101 -4.21 -7.30 7.61
C LEU A 101 -4.41 -5.87 8.15
N ASN A 102 -5.35 -5.67 9.09
CA ASN A 102 -5.57 -4.37 9.73
C ASN A 102 -4.30 -3.87 10.43
N GLN A 103 -3.69 -4.73 11.26
CA GLN A 103 -2.46 -4.43 11.98
C GLN A 103 -1.34 -3.99 11.00
N LEU A 104 -1.05 -4.81 9.99
CA LEU A 104 0.04 -4.55 9.04
C LEU A 104 -0.17 -3.25 8.25
N LEU A 105 -1.41 -2.96 7.83
CA LEU A 105 -1.73 -1.72 7.12
C LEU A 105 -1.55 -0.48 8.01
N ARG A 106 -1.86 -0.58 9.32
CA ARG A 106 -1.63 0.52 10.28
C ARG A 106 -0.15 0.78 10.50
N GLU A 107 0.64 -0.28 10.69
CA GLU A 107 2.10 -0.20 10.85
C GLU A 107 2.75 0.43 9.60
N HIS A 108 2.39 -0.04 8.41
CA HIS A 108 2.85 0.50 7.13
C HIS A 108 2.53 2.01 6.96
N LEU A 109 1.32 2.42 7.34
CA LEU A 109 0.93 3.83 7.32
C LEU A 109 1.74 4.66 8.32
N GLY A 110 1.98 4.13 9.52
CA GLY A 110 2.82 4.76 10.54
C GLY A 110 4.25 5.02 10.05
N HIS A 111 4.88 4.04 9.41
CA HIS A 111 6.20 4.21 8.81
C HIS A 111 6.20 5.25 7.68
N THR A 112 5.10 5.33 6.91
CA THR A 112 4.92 6.39 5.91
C THR A 112 4.81 7.76 6.56
N TRP A 113 4.12 7.90 7.69
CA TRP A 113 3.99 9.16 8.42
C TRP A 113 5.34 9.65 8.94
N THR A 114 6.16 8.77 9.53
CA THR A 114 7.53 9.12 9.95
C THR A 114 8.34 9.72 8.80
N LYS A 115 8.28 9.13 7.60
CA LYS A 115 8.96 9.66 6.40
C LYS A 115 8.45 11.04 5.98
N VAL A 116 7.14 11.29 6.15
CA VAL A 116 6.55 12.59 5.81
C VAL A 116 6.95 13.64 6.84
N ARG A 117 6.87 13.35 8.13
CA ARG A 117 7.28 14.28 9.19
C ARG A 117 8.75 14.65 9.05
N ASP A 118 9.64 13.67 8.91
CA ASP A 118 11.08 13.88 8.74
C ASP A 118 11.42 14.74 7.49
N HIS A 119 10.49 14.88 6.52
CA HIS A 119 10.67 15.79 5.37
C HIS A 119 10.44 17.27 5.71
N TYR A 120 9.53 17.56 6.66
CA TYR A 120 9.09 18.91 7.01
C TYR A 120 9.62 19.42 8.35
N GLU A 121 10.02 18.51 9.25
CA GLU A 121 10.60 18.79 10.56
C GLU A 121 11.99 18.11 10.66
N PRO A 122 13.05 18.74 10.11
CA PRO A 122 14.40 18.18 10.07
C PRO A 122 15.14 18.21 11.41
#